data_AF-A0A8T4JS07-F1
#
_entry.id   AF-A0A8T4JS07-F1
#
_cell.length_a   1.000
_cell.length_b   1.000
_cell.length_c   1.000
_cell.angle_alpha   90.00
_cell.angle_beta   90.00
_cell.angle_gamma   90.00
#
_symmetry.space_group_name_H-M   'P 1'
#
loop_
_entity.id
_entity.type
_entity.pdbx_description
1 polymer ?
#
loop_
_entity_poly.entity_id
_entity_poly.type
_entity_poly.pdbx_seq_one_letter_code
_entity_poly.pdbx_strand_id
1 'polypeptide(L)'
;MAVRASAETIREMKKQIAQTTKDIEQINQEIKNGIRATGSWDDAKAAEFNMLMQKIARLTVSPAETLKAALPKLERLAQTLDNYNSQRIGR
;
A
#
# COMPACT_ATOMS: atom_id res chain seq x y z
N MET A 1 -23.35 -13.89 0.58
CA MET A 1 -23.33 -12.46 0.97
C MET A 1 -22.80 -11.67 -0.22
N ALA A 2 -23.64 -10.88 -0.91
CA ALA A 2 -23.16 -9.92 -1.89
C ALA A 2 -22.49 -8.77 -1.13
N VAL A 3 -21.29 -8.39 -1.53
CA VAL A 3 -20.59 -7.23 -0.98
C VAL A 3 -21.55 -6.03 -1.02
N ARG A 4 -21.94 -5.50 0.14
CA ARG A 4 -22.87 -4.35 0.27
C ARG A 4 -22.22 -3.00 -0.08
N ALA A 5 -20.94 -3.00 -0.46
CA ALA A 5 -20.23 -1.78 -0.85
C ALA A 5 -20.68 -1.35 -2.26
N SER A 6 -20.97 -0.06 -2.44
CA SER A 6 -21.20 0.49 -3.78
C SER A 6 -19.89 0.47 -4.58
N ALA A 7 -19.97 0.50 -5.90
CA ALA A 7 -18.80 0.63 -6.77
C ALA A 7 -17.96 1.88 -6.40
N GLU A 8 -18.62 2.95 -5.95
CA GLU A 8 -17.98 4.15 -5.41
C GLU A 8 -17.17 3.86 -4.14
N THR A 9 -17.73 3.14 -3.15
CA THR A 9 -16.99 2.74 -1.94
C THR A 9 -15.75 1.91 -2.27
N ILE A 10 -15.83 1.03 -3.28
CA ILE A 10 -14.68 0.22 -3.70
C ILE A 10 -13.62 1.05 -4.41
N ARG A 11 -14.02 2.04 -5.22
CA ARG A 11 -13.09 3.01 -5.82
C ARG A 11 -12.42 3.88 -4.77
N GLU A 12 -13.13 4.28 -3.73
CA GLU A 12 -12.55 5.04 -2.62
C GLU A 12 -11.54 4.20 -1.84
N MET A 13 -11.86 2.94 -1.56
CA MET A 13 -10.92 1.98 -0.97
C MET A 13 -9.68 1.80 -1.84
N LYS A 14 -9.83 1.71 -3.16
CA LYS A 14 -8.69 1.67 -4.10
C LYS A 14 -7.81 2.92 -3.98
N LYS A 15 -8.39 4.13 -3.86
CA LYS A 15 -7.60 5.37 -3.67
C LYS A 15 -6.82 5.34 -2.37
N GLN A 16 -7.48 4.95 -1.26
CA GLN A 16 -6.84 4.86 0.04
C GLN A 16 -5.67 3.86 0.02
N ILE A 17 -5.88 2.67 -0.54
CA ILE A 17 -4.82 1.65 -0.68
C ILE A 17 -3.68 2.15 -1.56
N ALA A 18 -3.98 2.87 -2.65
CA ALA A 18 -2.95 3.44 -3.51
C ALA A 18 -2.12 4.50 -2.78
N GLN A 19 -2.76 5.34 -1.96
CA GLN A 19 -2.05 6.32 -1.13
C GLN A 19 -1.19 5.63 -0.08
N THR A 20 -1.73 4.69 0.68
CA THR A 20 -0.97 3.92 1.67
C THR A 20 0.23 3.19 1.04
N THR A 21 0.07 2.66 -0.18
CA THR A 21 1.20 2.04 -0.91
C THR A 21 2.31 3.07 -1.18
N LYS A 22 1.96 4.29 -1.61
CA LYS A 22 2.93 5.38 -1.82
C LYS A 22 3.61 5.79 -0.51
N ASP A 23 2.85 5.90 0.58
CA ASP A 23 3.38 6.27 1.89
C ASP A 23 4.41 5.22 2.37
N ILE A 24 4.11 3.93 2.19
CA ILE A 24 5.05 2.84 2.51
C ILE A 24 6.30 2.90 1.61
N GLU A 25 6.14 3.13 0.30
CA GLU A 25 7.25 3.30 -0.63
C GLU A 25 8.14 4.50 -0.24
N GLN A 26 7.54 5.62 0.16
CA GLN A 26 8.25 6.81 0.63
C GLN A 26 9.04 6.54 1.92
N ILE A 27 8.40 5.96 2.94
CA ILE A 27 9.07 5.57 4.19
C ILE A 27 10.26 4.66 3.88
N ASN A 28 10.12 3.72 2.95
CA ASN A 28 11.22 2.86 2.53
C ASN A 28 12.39 3.61 1.90
N GLN A 29 12.13 4.65 1.11
CA GLN A 29 13.19 5.48 0.55
C GLN A 29 13.86 6.33 1.63
N GLU A 30 13.08 6.93 2.53
CA GLU A 30 13.61 7.70 3.66
C GLU A 30 14.48 6.84 4.56
N ILE A 31 14.08 5.60 4.82
CA ILE A 31 14.88 4.64 5.60
C ILE A 31 16.21 4.31 4.89
N LYS A 32 16.17 4.03 3.58
CA LYS A 32 17.39 3.76 2.79
C LYS A 32 18.33 4.96 2.76
N ASN A 33 17.77 6.17 2.66
CA ASN A 33 18.55 7.41 2.71
C ASN A 33 19.16 7.64 4.11
N GLY A 34 18.39 7.37 5.17
CA GLY A 34 18.87 7.41 6.55
C GLY A 34 20.06 6.50 6.78
N ILE A 35 19.97 5.22 6.36
CA ILE A 35 21.07 4.25 6.47
C ILE A 35 22.33 4.71 5.73
N ARG A 36 22.18 5.37 4.57
CA ARG A 36 23.33 5.92 3.82
C ARG A 36 23.94 7.11 4.56
N ALA A 37 23.12 7.99 5.12
CA ALA A 37 23.56 9.18 5.84
C ALA A 37 24.27 8.84 7.16
N THR A 38 23.87 7.75 7.84
CA THR A 38 24.48 7.24 9.07
C THR A 38 25.60 6.25 8.81
N GLY A 39 25.99 6.00 7.55
CA GLY A 39 27.01 5.01 7.20
C GLY A 39 28.42 5.35 7.71
N SER A 40 28.67 6.60 8.10
CA SER A 40 29.93 7.05 8.71
C SER A 40 29.90 7.07 10.24
N TRP A 41 28.79 6.67 10.86
CA TRP A 41 28.67 6.62 12.32
C TRP A 41 29.15 5.25 12.81
N ASP A 42 30.25 5.23 13.57
CA ASP A 42 30.92 3.99 14.01
C ASP A 42 30.70 3.67 15.50
N ASP A 43 29.65 4.25 16.11
CA ASP A 43 29.28 3.96 17.49
C ASP A 43 28.21 2.86 17.60
N ALA A 44 28.13 2.21 18.77
CA ALA A 44 27.20 1.12 19.01
C ALA A 44 25.72 1.50 18.82
N LYS A 45 25.35 2.76 19.09
CA LYS A 45 23.97 3.24 18.92
C LYS A 45 23.63 3.40 17.44
N ALA A 46 24.59 3.81 16.62
CA ALA A 46 24.43 3.86 15.17
C ALA A 46 24.22 2.46 14.57
N ALA A 47 24.95 1.45 15.06
CA ALA A 47 24.73 0.06 14.66
C ALA A 47 23.31 -0.42 15.00
N GLU A 48 22.83 -0.18 16.22
CA GLU A 48 21.47 -0.51 16.65
C GLU A 48 20.41 0.20 15.80
N PHE A 49 20.58 1.50 15.56
CA PHE A 49 19.70 2.30 14.72
C PHE A 49 19.65 1.76 13.29
N ASN A 50 20.81 1.48 12.68
CA ASN A 50 20.90 0.95 11.32
C ASN A 50 20.25 -0.43 11.20
N MET A 51 20.42 -1.31 12.19
CA MET A 51 19.74 -2.61 12.21
C MET A 51 18.21 -2.45 12.29
N LEU A 52 17.73 -1.55 13.15
CA LEU A 52 16.29 -1.29 13.27
C LEU A 52 15.71 -0.77 11.96
N MET A 53 16.40 0.19 11.34
CA MET A 53 16.03 0.76 10.05
C MET A 53 15.98 -0.31 8.96
N GLN A 54 16.98 -1.19 8.87
CA GLN A 54 16.97 -2.31 7.93
C GLN A 54 15.83 -3.30 8.18
N LYS A 55 15.50 -3.57 9.46
CA LYS A 55 14.38 -4.45 9.81
C LYS A 55 13.05 -3.86 9.35
N ILE A 56 12.83 -2.56 9.59
CA ILE A 56 11.61 -1.87 9.14
C ILE A 56 11.54 -1.88 7.60
N ALA A 57 12.63 -1.55 6.90
CA ALA A 57 12.68 -1.57 5.44
C ALA A 57 12.34 -2.94 4.82
N ARG A 58 12.60 -4.04 5.52
CA ARG A 58 12.22 -5.39 5.06
C ARG A 58 10.73 -5.68 5.32
N LEU A 59 10.20 -5.25 6.45
CA LEU A 59 8.80 -5.51 6.86
C LEU A 59 7.77 -4.80 5.98
N THR A 60 8.16 -3.70 5.35
CA THR A 60 7.31 -2.84 4.51
C THR A 60 7.21 -3.28 3.06
N VAL A 61 8.14 -4.10 2.54
CA VAL A 61 8.14 -4.55 1.12
C VAL A 61 6.90 -5.39 0.82
N SER A 62 6.66 -6.44 1.60
CA SER A 62 5.57 -7.40 1.34
C SER A 62 4.17 -6.76 1.43
N PRO A 63 3.87 -5.90 2.43
CA PRO A 63 2.60 -5.16 2.46
C PRO A 63 2.40 -4.26 1.25
N ALA A 64 3.42 -3.52 0.80
CA ALA A 64 3.31 -2.64 -0.37
C ALA A 64 2.98 -3.42 -1.65
N GLU A 65 3.66 -4.55 -1.88
CA GLU A 65 3.39 -5.42 -3.03
C GLU A 65 1.97 -6.01 -2.99
N THR A 66 1.54 -6.46 -1.81
CA THR A 66 0.20 -7.02 -1.61
C THR A 66 -0.89 -5.98 -1.88
N LEU A 67 -0.72 -4.77 -1.35
CA LEU A 67 -1.65 -3.65 -1.56
C LEU A 67 -1.70 -3.23 -3.04
N LYS A 68 -0.54 -3.14 -3.70
CA LYS A 68 -0.44 -2.85 -5.14
C LYS A 68 -1.13 -3.91 -6.00
N ALA A 69 -1.00 -5.19 -5.66
CA ALA A 69 -1.67 -6.29 -6.34
C ALA A 69 -3.20 -6.30 -6.12
N ALA A 70 -3.69 -5.66 -5.05
CA ALA A 70 -5.11 -5.52 -4.79
C ALA A 70 -5.78 -4.43 -5.66
N LEU A 71 -5.05 -3.38 -6.05
CA LEU A 71 -5.58 -2.27 -6.86
C LEU A 71 -6.34 -2.69 -8.13
N PRO A 72 -5.80 -3.55 -9.03
CA PRO A 72 -6.55 -3.99 -10.21
C PRO A 72 -7.74 -4.89 -9.87
N LYS A 73 -7.70 -5.61 -8.74
CA LYS A 73 -8.81 -6.45 -8.29
C LYS A 73 -9.99 -5.61 -7.82
N LEU A 74 -9.71 -4.53 -7.09
CA LEU A 74 -10.71 -3.56 -6.64
C LEU A 74 -11.35 -2.82 -7.83
N GLU A 75 -10.56 -2.43 -8.83
CA GLU A 75 -11.10 -1.81 -10.04
C GLU A 75 -12.07 -2.74 -10.78
N ARG A 76 -11.69 -4.01 -10.98
CA ARG A 76 -12.57 -5.01 -11.61
C ARG A 76 -13.85 -5.24 -10.80
N LEU A 77 -13.76 -5.24 -9.48
CA LEU A 77 -14.92 -5.38 -8.60
C LEU A 77 -15.89 -4.19 -8.75
N ALA A 78 -15.37 -2.96 -8.75
CA ALA A 78 -16.18 -1.77 -8.96
C ALA A 78 -16.90 -1.79 -10.34
N GLN A 79 -16.17 -2.14 -11.40
CA GLN A 79 -16.74 -2.26 -12.75
C GLN A 79 -17.84 -3.33 -12.83
N THR A 80 -17.63 -4.48 -12.17
CA THR A 80 -18.63 -5.56 -12.13
C THR A 80 -19.92 -5.10 -11.44
N LEU A 81 -19.80 -4.30 -10.37
CA LEU A 81 -20.96 -3.77 -9.66
C LEU A 81 -21.71 -2.70 -10.46
N ASP A 82 -21.00 -1.82 -11.17
CA ASP A 82 -21.64 -0.85 -12.07
C ASP A 82 -22.45 -1.57 -13.15
N ASN A 83 -21.84 -2.56 -13.82
CA ASN A 83 -22.52 -3.34 -14.86
C ASN A 83 -23.77 -4.05 -14.34
N TYR A 84 -23.69 -4.64 -13.15
CA TYR A 84 -24.82 -5.30 -12.52
C TYR A 84 -25.95 -4.32 -12.19
N ASN A 85 -25.62 -3.15 -11.63
CA ASN A 85 -26.61 -2.13 -11.29
C ASN A 85 -27.27 -1.53 -12.54
N SER A 86 -26.51 -1.27 -13.61
CA SER A 86 -27.06 -0.80 -14.89
C SER A 86 -28.02 -1.81 -15.52
N GLN A 87 -27.71 -3.11 -15.48
CA GLN A 87 -28.60 -4.15 -16.01
C GLN A 87 -29.86 -4.36 -15.16
N ARG A 88 -29.79 -4.13 -13.84
CA ARG A 88 -30.93 -4.27 -12.94
C ARG A 88 -31.90 -3.07 -13.01
N ILE A 89 -31.39 -1.85 -13.18
CA ILE A 89 -32.22 -0.62 -13.27
C ILE A 89 -32.85 -0.47 -14.66
N GLY A 90 -32.24 -1.02 -15.70
CA GLY A 90 -32.77 -1.01 -17.07
C GLY A 90 -33.89 -2.04 -17.36
N ARG A 91 -34.48 -2.66 -16.34
CA ARG A 91 -35.61 -3.60 -16.45
C ARG A 91 -36.84 -3.10 -15.72
#